data_AF-A0A6G1ATF9-F1
#
_entry.id   AF-A0A6G1ATF9-F1
#
_cell.length_a   1.000
_cell.length_b   1.000
_cell.length_c   1.000
_cell.angle_alpha   90.00
_cell.angle_beta   90.00
_cell.angle_gamma   90.00
#
_symmetry.space_group_name_H-M   'P 1'
#
loop_
_entity.id
_entity.type
_entity.pdbx_description
1 polymer ?
#
loop_
_entity_poly.entity_id
_entity_poly.type
_entity_poly.pdbx_seq_one_letter_code
_entity_poly.pdbx_strand_id
1 'polypeptide(L)'
;MAPRKGKEKKEEQVISLGPQVAEGENVFGVCHIFASFNDTFVHVTDLSGKETICRVTGGMKVKADRDESSPYAAMLAAQDVAQRCKELGITALHIKLRATGGNRTKTPGPGAQSALRALARSGMKIGRIGNDVFSSSPQRMSPPSPLIAPAGRGVAVVAVCEQDSSNYCFLLINCLCVSHFDSSPLSF
;
A
#
# COMPACT_ATOMS: atom_id res chain seq x y z
N MET A 1 -12.75 48.49 -20.60
CA MET A 1 -12.13 47.23 -20.17
C MET A 1 -12.73 46.85 -18.82
N ALA A 2 -13.57 45.82 -18.75
CA ALA A 2 -14.27 45.46 -17.51
C ALA A 2 -13.29 44.94 -16.44
N PRO A 3 -13.45 45.32 -15.16
CA PRO A 3 -12.59 44.81 -14.10
C PRO A 3 -12.87 43.32 -13.89
N ARG A 4 -11.81 42.50 -13.91
CA ARG A 4 -11.90 41.07 -13.66
C ARG A 4 -12.35 40.86 -12.21
N LYS A 5 -13.56 40.30 -12.06
CA LYS A 5 -14.16 39.84 -10.80
C LYS A 5 -13.13 39.02 -10.02
N GLY A 6 -12.73 39.53 -8.85
CA GLY A 6 -11.87 38.80 -7.92
C GLY A 6 -12.56 37.50 -7.51
N LYS A 7 -11.84 36.38 -7.60
CA LYS A 7 -12.26 35.13 -6.97
C LYS A 7 -12.16 35.33 -5.46
N GLU A 8 -13.29 35.51 -4.81
CA GLU A 8 -13.41 35.40 -3.35
C GLU A 8 -12.96 33.99 -2.95
N LYS A 9 -11.92 33.93 -2.12
CA LYS A 9 -11.52 32.70 -1.47
C LYS A 9 -12.60 32.39 -0.43
N LYS A 10 -13.43 31.39 -0.69
CA LYS A 10 -14.28 30.79 0.33
C LYS A 10 -13.37 30.28 1.44
N GLU A 11 -13.45 30.89 2.61
CA GLU A 11 -12.90 30.34 3.84
C GLU A 11 -13.74 29.11 4.18
N GLU A 12 -13.26 27.92 3.80
CA GLU A 12 -13.78 26.69 4.37
C GLU A 12 -13.43 26.70 5.86
N GLN A 13 -14.45 26.78 6.71
CA GLN A 13 -14.32 26.57 8.13
C GLN A 13 -13.75 25.17 8.35
N VAL A 14 -12.46 25.09 8.68
CA VAL A 14 -11.82 23.85 9.12
C VAL A 14 -12.36 23.56 10.52
N ILE A 15 -13.50 22.87 10.59
CA ILE A 15 -14.00 22.31 11.84
C ILE A 15 -13.03 21.19 12.23
N SER A 16 -12.02 21.52 13.02
CA SER A 16 -11.08 20.55 13.56
C SER A 16 -11.80 19.75 14.66
N LEU A 17 -12.28 18.56 14.31
CA LEU A 17 -12.86 17.57 15.24
C LEU A 17 -11.79 16.89 16.13
N GLY A 18 -10.63 17.53 16.29
CA GLY A 18 -9.52 17.01 17.06
C GLY A 18 -9.80 17.04 18.57
N PRO A 19 -9.14 16.17 19.36
CA PRO A 19 -9.24 16.22 20.81
C PRO A 19 -8.81 17.61 21.33
N GLN A 20 -9.55 18.16 22.28
CA GLN A 20 -9.16 19.37 22.99
C GLN A 20 -8.08 19.00 24.00
N VAL A 21 -6.83 19.29 23.67
CA VAL A 21 -5.69 18.94 24.54
C VAL A 21 -5.03 20.21 25.06
N ALA A 22 -4.62 20.19 26.32
CA ALA A 22 -3.91 21.30 26.94
C ALA A 22 -2.53 21.52 26.29
N GLU A 23 -2.05 22.76 26.32
CA GLU A 23 -0.75 23.12 25.77
C GLU A 23 0.37 22.34 26.49
N GLY A 24 0.99 21.38 25.79
CA GLY A 24 2.10 20.57 26.32
C GLY A 24 1.85 19.06 26.26
N GLU A 25 0.60 18.63 26.09
CA GLU A 25 0.26 17.22 25.94
C GLU A 25 0.32 16.78 24.48
N ASN A 26 0.90 15.59 24.25
CA ASN A 26 1.01 15.03 22.91
C ASN A 26 -0.11 14.03 22.67
N VAL A 27 -0.80 14.16 21.54
CA VAL A 27 -1.72 13.13 21.03
C VAL A 27 -0.89 12.12 20.28
N PHE A 28 -0.88 10.89 20.77
CA PHE A 28 -0.14 9.79 20.16
C PHE A 28 -1.02 9.02 19.17
N GLY A 29 -0.53 8.88 17.94
CA GLY A 29 -1.00 7.89 16.98
C GLY A 29 0.04 6.79 16.76
N VAL A 30 -0.31 5.78 15.96
CA VAL A 30 0.60 4.72 15.54
C VAL A 30 0.76 4.79 14.02
N CYS A 31 1.99 4.96 13.56
CA CYS A 31 2.35 4.94 12.15
C CYS A 31 2.93 3.57 11.79
N HIS A 32 2.15 2.80 11.06
CA HIS A 32 2.56 1.57 10.39
C HIS A 32 3.22 1.90 9.06
N ILE A 33 4.53 1.69 8.99
CA ILE A 33 5.31 1.84 7.77
C ILE A 33 5.57 0.44 7.22
N PHE A 34 4.91 0.10 6.11
CA PHE A 34 5.20 -1.13 5.39
C PHE A 34 6.11 -0.81 4.20
N ALA A 35 7.34 -1.30 4.26
CA ALA A 35 8.34 -1.07 3.23
C ALA A 35 8.69 -2.39 2.56
N SER A 36 8.18 -2.58 1.35
CA SER A 36 8.54 -3.69 0.46
C SER A 36 9.47 -3.20 -0.65
N PHE A 37 9.96 -4.14 -1.47
CA PHE A 37 10.74 -3.81 -2.66
C PHE A 37 9.90 -3.30 -3.83
N ASN A 38 8.58 -3.45 -3.78
CA ASN A 38 7.67 -3.04 -4.84
C ASN A 38 6.98 -1.72 -4.51
N ASP A 39 6.53 -1.56 -3.26
CA ASP A 39 5.87 -0.33 -2.81
C ASP A 39 6.10 -0.06 -1.31
N THR A 40 5.82 1.18 -0.91
CA THR A 40 5.92 1.69 0.45
C THR A 40 4.58 2.26 0.90
N PHE A 41 4.14 1.87 2.09
CA PHE A 41 2.87 2.30 2.65
C PHE A 41 3.14 3.05 3.95
N VAL A 42 2.55 4.22 4.05
CA VAL A 42 2.51 5.01 5.28
C VAL A 42 1.07 5.02 5.76
N HIS A 43 0.83 4.36 6.88
CA HIS A 43 -0.49 4.17 7.42
C HIS A 43 -0.53 4.62 8.87
N VAL A 44 -1.34 5.63 9.17
CA VAL A 44 -1.51 6.14 10.53
C VAL A 44 -2.85 5.68 11.07
N THR A 45 -2.80 5.11 12.26
CA THR A 45 -3.94 4.64 13.04
C THR A 45 -3.95 5.28 14.42
N ASP A 46 -5.04 5.03 15.13
CA ASP A 46 -5.11 5.20 16.58
C ASP A 46 -4.19 4.22 17.32
N LEU A 47 -4.16 4.33 18.66
CA LEU A 47 -3.36 3.45 19.53
C LEU A 47 -3.83 1.99 19.52
N SER A 48 -5.14 1.74 19.34
CA SER A 48 -5.70 0.40 19.19
C SER A 48 -5.30 -0.24 17.87
N GLY A 49 -5.03 0.58 16.84
CA GLY A 49 -4.72 0.12 15.49
C GLY A 49 -5.96 -0.34 14.70
N LYS A 50 -7.17 0.00 15.19
CA LYS A 50 -8.44 -0.38 14.56
C LYS A 50 -8.96 0.71 13.63
N GLU A 51 -8.82 1.96 14.02
CA GLU A 51 -9.31 3.10 13.26
C GLU A 51 -8.18 3.74 12.46
N THR A 52 -8.40 3.83 11.16
CA THR A 52 -7.42 4.36 10.21
C THR A 52 -7.66 5.84 10.01
N ILE A 53 -6.65 6.64 10.28
CA ILE A 53 -6.72 8.10 10.20
C ILE A 53 -6.36 8.52 8.78
N CYS A 54 -5.22 8.04 8.30
CA CYS A 54 -4.81 8.23 6.92
C CYS A 54 -3.96 7.07 6.42
N ARG A 55 -4.16 6.75 5.15
CA ARG A 55 -3.39 5.73 4.42
C ARG A 55 -2.96 6.33 3.10
N VAL A 56 -1.66 6.35 2.86
CA VAL A 56 -1.07 6.81 1.60
C VAL A 56 0.03 5.85 1.21
N THR A 57 0.13 5.54 -0.07
CA THR A 57 1.18 4.69 -0.63
C THR A 57 2.12 5.50 -1.52
N GLY A 58 3.30 4.96 -1.78
CA GLY A 58 4.25 5.52 -2.73
C GLY A 58 3.62 5.61 -4.13
N GLY A 59 2.97 4.53 -4.57
CA GLY A 59 2.27 4.47 -5.86
C GLY A 59 1.15 5.49 -6.06
N MET A 60 0.55 6.05 -5.00
CA MET A 60 -0.42 7.14 -5.16
C MET A 60 0.22 8.46 -5.60
N LYS A 61 1.54 8.63 -5.39
CA LYS A 61 2.26 9.89 -5.62
C LYS A 61 3.10 9.89 -6.89
N VAL A 62 3.46 8.72 -7.38
CA VAL A 62 4.21 8.53 -8.62
C VAL A 62 3.35 7.80 -9.63
N LYS A 63 3.51 8.13 -10.92
CA LYS A 63 2.75 7.49 -12.02
C LYS A 63 3.48 6.30 -12.64
N ALA A 64 4.73 6.07 -12.25
CA ALA A 64 5.57 5.03 -12.82
C ALA A 64 5.65 3.85 -11.85
N ASP A 65 5.24 2.68 -12.30
CA ASP A 65 5.14 1.45 -11.50
C ASP A 65 6.50 1.04 -10.90
N ARG A 66 7.60 1.35 -11.59
CA ARG A 66 8.96 1.04 -11.11
C ARG A 66 9.41 1.92 -9.93
N ASP A 67 8.81 3.11 -9.80
CA ASP A 67 9.26 4.14 -8.87
C ASP A 67 8.40 4.18 -7.59
N GLU A 68 7.45 3.25 -7.44
CA GLU A 68 6.56 3.14 -6.27
C GLU A 68 7.31 2.85 -4.97
N SER A 69 8.33 1.98 -5.02
CA SER A 69 9.22 1.69 -3.88
C SER A 69 10.30 2.75 -3.66
N SER A 70 10.41 3.74 -4.55
CA SER A 70 11.52 4.69 -4.52
C SER A 70 11.51 5.49 -3.21
N PRO A 71 12.69 5.88 -2.68
CA PRO A 71 12.77 6.70 -1.47
C PRO A 71 12.10 8.06 -1.65
N TYR A 72 12.01 8.55 -2.89
CA TYR A 72 11.36 9.81 -3.23
C TYR A 72 9.83 9.71 -3.10
N ALA A 73 9.23 8.63 -3.61
CA ALA A 73 7.80 8.35 -3.47
C ALA A 73 7.38 8.25 -1.99
N ALA A 74 8.16 7.49 -1.20
CA ALA A 74 7.94 7.32 0.23
C ALA A 74 7.98 8.65 1.00
N MET A 75 8.90 9.55 0.63
CA MET A 75 9.03 10.87 1.24
C MET A 75 7.78 11.73 0.99
N LEU A 76 7.30 11.77 -0.25
CA LEU A 76 6.09 12.53 -0.60
C LEU A 76 4.87 11.99 0.15
N ALA A 77 4.67 10.67 0.13
CA ALA A 77 3.58 10.02 0.86
C ALA A 77 3.58 10.35 2.37
N ALA A 78 4.76 10.34 3.00
CA ALA A 78 4.93 10.69 4.40
C ALA A 78 4.61 12.17 4.71
N GLN A 79 4.93 13.09 3.80
CA GLN A 79 4.60 14.52 3.95
C GLN A 79 3.09 14.74 3.91
N ASP A 80 2.39 14.11 2.97
CA ASP A 80 0.94 14.19 2.86
C ASP A 80 0.22 13.62 4.09
N VAL A 81 0.70 12.47 4.59
CA VAL A 81 0.21 11.86 5.83
C VAL A 81 0.39 12.81 7.00
N ALA A 82 1.57 13.42 7.15
CA ALA A 82 1.83 14.34 8.25
C ALA A 82 0.94 15.58 8.20
N GLN A 83 0.63 16.09 7.00
CA GLN A 83 -0.29 17.22 6.86
C GLN A 83 -1.70 16.86 7.33
N ARG A 84 -2.24 15.72 6.89
CA ARG A 84 -3.55 15.22 7.35
C ARG A 84 -3.58 14.95 8.85
N CYS A 85 -2.50 14.43 9.42
CA CYS A 85 -2.40 14.19 10.86
C CYS A 85 -2.45 15.51 11.66
N LYS A 86 -1.86 16.59 11.15
CA LYS A 86 -1.91 17.91 11.78
C LYS A 86 -3.31 18.51 11.77
N GLU A 87 -4.04 18.37 10.66
CA GLU A 87 -5.43 18.81 10.54
C GLU A 87 -6.34 18.14 11.58
N LEU A 88 -6.02 16.90 11.95
CA LEU A 88 -6.74 16.10 12.94
C LEU A 88 -6.22 16.26 14.38
N GLY A 89 -5.17 17.04 14.60
CA GLY A 89 -4.62 17.32 15.94
C GLY A 89 -3.67 16.26 16.50
N ILE A 90 -3.12 15.38 15.66
CA ILE A 90 -2.13 14.37 16.09
C ILE A 90 -0.74 15.01 16.08
N THR A 91 -0.06 14.97 17.22
CA THR A 91 1.23 15.65 17.40
C THR A 91 2.41 14.68 17.51
N ALA A 92 2.17 13.45 17.96
CA ALA A 92 3.20 12.42 18.12
C ALA A 92 2.80 11.09 17.48
N LEU A 93 3.79 10.34 16.99
CA LEU A 93 3.58 9.04 16.35
C LEU A 93 4.53 7.98 16.91
N HIS A 94 3.97 6.84 17.28
CA HIS A 94 4.71 5.60 17.47
C HIS A 94 4.95 4.94 16.12
N ILE A 95 6.19 4.57 15.82
CA ILE A 95 6.52 4.01 14.52
C ILE A 95 6.61 2.50 14.63
N LYS A 96 5.89 1.81 13.75
CA LYS A 96 5.95 0.36 13.58
C LYS A 96 6.43 0.06 12.16
N LEU A 97 7.67 -0.40 12.06
CA LEU A 97 8.29 -0.76 10.79
C LEU A 97 8.00 -2.22 10.44
N ARG A 98 7.50 -2.44 9.22
CA ARG A 98 7.22 -3.75 8.64
C ARG A 98 7.94 -3.93 7.32
N ALA A 99 8.54 -5.10 7.13
CA ALA A 99 8.92 -5.58 5.81
C ALA A 99 7.97 -6.70 5.36
N THR A 100 8.14 -7.22 4.15
CA THR A 100 7.24 -8.24 3.57
C THR A 100 7.11 -9.49 4.43
N GLY A 101 8.21 -9.97 5.03
CA GLY A 101 8.17 -11.06 6.01
C GLY A 101 7.76 -12.43 5.43
N GLY A 102 7.34 -13.34 6.33
CA GLY A 102 6.98 -14.72 5.99
C GLY A 102 8.13 -15.48 5.33
N ASN A 103 7.85 -16.10 4.18
CA ASN A 103 8.83 -16.84 3.37
C ASN A 103 9.66 -15.93 2.45
N ARG A 104 9.35 -14.62 2.41
CA ARG A 104 10.06 -13.63 1.60
C ARG A 104 11.12 -12.92 2.44
N THR A 105 11.64 -11.82 1.90
CA THR A 105 12.67 -10.99 2.54
C THR A 105 12.17 -10.34 3.83
N LYS A 106 12.97 -10.47 4.89
CA LYS A 106 12.79 -9.78 6.17
C LYS A 106 13.46 -8.40 6.21
N THR A 107 14.29 -8.09 5.22
CA THR A 107 14.91 -6.77 5.10
C THR A 107 13.87 -5.75 4.64
N PRO A 108 13.73 -4.60 5.32
CA PRO A 108 12.84 -3.54 4.87
C PRO A 108 13.30 -2.96 3.54
N GLY A 109 12.34 -2.56 2.70
CA GLY A 109 12.60 -1.94 1.41
C GLY A 109 13.23 -0.53 1.51
N PRO A 110 13.70 0.02 0.38
CA PRO A 110 14.48 1.27 0.33
C PRO A 110 13.71 2.51 0.82
N GLY A 111 12.37 2.52 0.76
CA GLY A 111 11.57 3.64 1.25
C GLY A 111 11.36 3.70 2.77
N ALA A 112 11.78 2.69 3.53
CA ALA A 112 11.58 2.64 4.99
C ALA A 112 12.25 3.82 5.72
N GLN A 113 13.54 4.02 5.47
CA GLN A 113 14.32 5.07 6.12
C GLN A 113 13.86 6.47 5.67
N SER A 114 13.54 6.62 4.37
CA SER A 114 13.10 7.89 3.81
C SER A 114 11.76 8.35 4.38
N ALA A 115 10.79 7.44 4.53
CA ALA A 115 9.51 7.76 5.15
C ALA A 115 9.69 8.23 6.61
N LEU A 116 10.50 7.52 7.41
CA LEU A 116 10.77 7.89 8.80
C LEU A 116 11.44 9.27 8.90
N ARG A 117 12.42 9.54 8.04
CA ARG A 117 13.09 10.84 7.98
C ARG A 117 12.14 11.97 7.57
N ALA A 118 11.23 11.70 6.63
CA ALA A 118 10.25 12.66 6.16
C ALA A 118 9.23 13.04 7.25
N LEU A 119 8.76 12.06 8.03
CA LEU A 119 7.88 12.29 9.19
C LEU A 119 8.54 13.12 10.29
N ALA A 120 9.84 12.90 10.54
CA ALA A 120 10.60 13.74 11.47
C ALA A 120 10.69 15.19 10.96
N ARG A 121 10.99 15.36 9.66
CA ARG A 121 11.15 16.68 9.04
C ARG A 121 9.85 17.47 8.95
N SER A 122 8.71 16.78 8.81
CA SER A 122 7.40 17.43 8.78
C SER A 122 6.93 17.91 10.16
N GLY A 123 7.71 17.67 11.24
CA GLY A 123 7.45 18.19 12.57
C GLY A 123 6.60 17.29 13.45
N MET A 124 6.44 16.01 13.10
CA MET A 124 5.80 15.01 13.96
C MET A 124 6.79 14.57 15.04
N LYS A 125 6.35 14.52 16.31
CA LYS A 125 7.19 14.01 17.39
C LYS A 125 7.26 12.48 17.30
N ILE A 126 8.48 11.93 17.20
CA ILE A 126 8.68 10.49 17.13
C ILE A 126 8.69 9.91 18.54
N GLY A 127 7.80 8.96 18.78
CA GLY A 127 7.76 8.17 20.01
C GLY A 127 8.65 6.93 19.91
N ARG A 128 8.17 5.83 20.49
CA ARG A 128 8.85 4.53 20.39
C ARG A 128 8.86 4.03 18.95
N ILE A 129 10.02 3.56 18.51
CA ILE A 129 10.21 2.86 17.24
C ILE A 129 10.24 1.37 17.56
N GLY A 130 9.23 0.65 17.05
CA GLY A 130 9.15 -0.80 17.11
C GLY A 130 9.29 -1.40 15.71
N ASN A 131 9.92 -2.56 15.64
CA ASN A 131 9.71 -3.51 14.56
C ASN A 131 8.42 -4.27 14.87
N ASP A 132 7.44 -4.27 13.96
CA ASP A 132 6.36 -5.24 14.14
C ASP A 132 6.98 -6.63 14.03
N VAL A 133 6.62 -7.48 14.99
CA VAL A 133 7.04 -8.88 15.00
C VAL A 133 6.65 -9.45 13.66
N PHE A 134 7.65 -9.73 12.83
CA PHE A 134 7.50 -10.51 11.61
C PHE A 134 6.59 -11.67 11.97
N SER A 135 5.43 -11.77 11.31
CA SER A 135 4.59 -12.95 11.41
C SER A 135 5.48 -14.14 11.11
N SER A 136 5.99 -14.74 12.18
CA SER A 136 6.74 -15.97 12.17
C SER A 136 5.65 -17.02 12.07
N SER A 137 5.04 -17.12 10.89
CA SER A 137 4.26 -18.29 10.56
C SER A 137 5.23 -19.47 10.64
N PRO A 138 5.01 -20.41 11.57
CA PRO A 138 5.85 -21.60 11.66
C PRO A 138 5.33 -22.61 10.65
N GLN A 139 5.28 -22.29 9.35
CA GLN A 139 5.20 -23.31 8.28
C GLN A 139 5.89 -22.78 7.01
N ARG A 140 7.03 -23.40 6.74
CA ARG A 140 7.80 -23.32 5.50
C ARG A 140 6.96 -23.94 4.37
N MET A 141 5.94 -23.23 3.89
CA MET A 141 5.40 -23.52 2.57
C MET A 141 6.49 -23.12 1.57
N SER A 142 7.13 -24.11 0.97
CA SER A 142 8.13 -23.92 -0.07
C SER A 142 7.61 -22.91 -1.10
N PRO A 143 8.43 -21.94 -1.55
CA PRO A 143 8.03 -21.06 -2.64
C PRO A 143 7.57 -21.93 -3.82
N PRO A 144 6.50 -21.56 -4.55
CA PRO A 144 6.14 -22.28 -5.76
C PRO A 144 7.34 -22.19 -6.71
N SER A 145 8.07 -23.30 -6.83
CA SER A 145 9.10 -23.44 -7.85
C SER A 145 8.41 -23.25 -9.21
N PRO A 146 8.96 -22.45 -10.14
CA PRO A 146 8.48 -22.46 -11.50
C PRO A 146 8.73 -23.86 -12.05
N LEU A 147 7.69 -24.69 -12.11
CA LEU A 147 7.72 -25.91 -12.90
C LEU A 147 7.81 -25.46 -14.35
N ILE A 148 9.04 -25.43 -14.88
CA ILE A 148 9.29 -25.34 -16.31
C ILE A 148 8.70 -26.62 -16.90
N ALA A 149 7.46 -26.56 -17.36
CA ALA A 149 6.87 -27.63 -18.14
C ALA A 149 7.69 -27.76 -19.43
N PRO A 150 8.15 -28.97 -19.82
CA PRO A 150 8.78 -29.14 -21.12
C PRO A 150 7.78 -28.74 -22.20
N ALA A 151 8.23 -27.90 -23.13
CA ALA A 151 7.44 -27.37 -24.23
C ALA A 151 6.97 -28.50 -25.17
N GLY A 152 5.81 -29.08 -24.85
CA GLY A 152 4.95 -29.76 -25.81
C GLY A 152 4.09 -28.71 -26.51
N ARG A 153 4.17 -28.67 -27.84
CA ARG A 153 3.44 -27.73 -28.72
C ARG A 153 1.98 -27.54 -28.30
N GLY A 154 1.57 -26.28 -28.15
CA GLY A 154 0.17 -25.86 -28.19
C GLY A 154 -0.45 -25.49 -26.85
N VAL A 155 -0.47 -24.18 -26.58
CA VAL A 155 -1.31 -23.46 -25.59
C VAL A 155 -1.05 -23.80 -24.12
N ALA A 156 -0.21 -22.98 -23.47
CA ALA A 156 -0.12 -22.94 -22.02
C ALA A 156 -1.36 -22.21 -21.46
N VAL A 157 -2.28 -22.96 -20.88
CA VAL A 157 -3.32 -22.39 -20.00
C VAL A 157 -2.64 -22.09 -18.67
N VAL A 158 -2.39 -20.82 -18.39
CA VAL A 158 -1.99 -20.36 -17.05
C VAL A 158 -3.23 -20.45 -16.17
N ALA A 159 -3.40 -21.57 -15.47
CA ALA A 159 -4.38 -21.68 -14.41
C ALA A 159 -3.87 -20.90 -13.18
N VAL A 160 -4.38 -19.69 -12.98
CA VAL A 160 -4.23 -18.97 -11.72
C VAL A 160 -5.26 -19.58 -10.75
N CYS A 161 -4.78 -20.36 -9.77
CA CYS A 161 -5.61 -20.87 -8.69
C CYS A 161 -5.78 -19.74 -7.67
N GLU A 162 -6.88 -19.00 -7.77
CA GLU A 162 -7.27 -17.97 -6.82
C GLU A 162 -7.99 -18.64 -5.65
N GLN A 163 -7.28 -18.84 -4.55
CA GLN A 163 -7.88 -19.23 -3.27
C GLN A 163 -8.00 -17.99 -2.39
N ASP A 164 -9.06 -17.22 -2.61
CA ASP A 164 -9.64 -16.39 -1.56
C ASP A 164 -10.84 -17.13 -0.96
N SER A 165 -10.59 -17.65 0.23
CA SER A 165 -11.62 -18.10 1.15
C SER A 165 -12.50 -16.92 1.54
N SER A 166 -13.63 -16.74 0.86
CA SER A 166 -14.98 -16.55 1.44
C SER A 166 -15.94 -15.92 0.41
N ASN A 167 -16.90 -16.73 -0.04
CA ASN A 167 -18.21 -16.35 -0.61
C ASN A 167 -18.28 -15.95 -2.11
N TYR A 168 -18.58 -16.97 -2.93
CA TYR A 168 -19.55 -16.99 -4.04
C TYR A 168 -19.94 -15.65 -4.68
N CYS A 169 -19.45 -15.38 -5.89
CA CYS A 169 -20.23 -14.73 -6.93
C CYS A 169 -19.94 -15.40 -8.28
N PHE A 170 -20.91 -16.18 -8.76
CA PHE A 170 -20.86 -16.92 -10.01
C PHE A 170 -20.93 -15.92 -11.18
N LEU A 171 -19.87 -15.78 -11.98
CA LEU A 171 -19.96 -15.12 -13.29
C LEU A 171 -19.70 -16.16 -14.39
N LEU A 172 -20.80 -16.74 -14.86
CA LEU A 172 -20.88 -17.57 -16.06
C LEU A 172 -20.55 -16.70 -17.29
N ILE A 173 -19.32 -16.78 -17.79
CA ILE A 173 -18.98 -16.33 -19.14
C ILE A 173 -19.03 -17.57 -20.05
N ASN A 174 -20.09 -17.62 -20.86
CA ASN A 174 -20.36 -18.63 -21.87
C ASN A 174 -19.18 -18.76 -22.85
N CYS A 175 -18.63 -19.96 -22.94
CA CYS A 175 -17.70 -20.38 -23.99
C CYS A 175 -18.51 -21.10 -25.08
N LEU A 176 -18.95 -20.33 -26.09
CA LEU A 176 -19.48 -20.89 -27.34
C LEU A 176 -18.30 -21.21 -28.26
N CYS A 177 -17.76 -22.43 -28.14
CA CYS A 177 -16.92 -23.02 -29.18
C CYS A 177 -17.84 -23.66 -30.23
N VAL A 178 -18.00 -22.97 -31.37
CA VAL A 178 -18.59 -23.55 -32.58
C VAL A 178 -17.55 -24.49 -33.21
N SER A 179 -17.96 -25.74 -33.32
CA SER A 179 -17.36 -26.83 -34.09
C SER A 179 -17.42 -26.59 -35.61
N HIS A 180 -16.31 -26.81 -36.30
CA HIS A 180 -16.16 -27.26 -37.71
C HIS A 180 -14.74 -27.85 -37.77
N PHE A 181 -14.48 -29.16 -37.76
CA PHE A 181 -14.78 -30.18 -38.79
C PHE A 181 -14.51 -29.68 -40.21
N ASP A 182 -13.27 -29.83 -40.67
CA ASP A 182 -13.06 -30.31 -42.03
C ASP A 182 -11.75 -31.10 -42.18
N SER A 183 -11.94 -32.26 -42.77
CA SER A 183 -11.00 -33.33 -43.07
C SER A 183 -10.33 -33.11 -44.42
N SER A 184 -9.02 -33.35 -44.53
CA SER A 184 -8.44 -33.93 -45.75
C SER A 184 -7.05 -34.54 -45.51
N PRO A 185 -6.72 -35.69 -46.12
CA PRO A 185 -5.50 -36.44 -45.88
C PRO A 185 -4.44 -36.10 -46.94
N LEU A 186 -3.17 -36.04 -46.54
CA LEU A 186 -2.05 -36.06 -47.49
C LEU A 186 -0.97 -37.00 -46.99
N SER A 187 -0.91 -38.16 -47.64
CA SER A 187 0.24 -39.05 -47.74
C SER A 187 1.00 -38.72 -49.03
N PHE A 188 2.29 -38.43 -48.91
CA PHE A 188 3.42 -38.98 -49.68
C PHE A 188 4.73 -38.49 -49.07
#